data_AF-A0A9P5XVR0-F1
#
_entry.id   AF-A0A9P5XVR0-F1
#
_cell.length_a   1.000
_cell.length_b   1.000
_cell.length_c   1.000
_cell.angle_alpha   90.00
_cell.angle_beta   90.00
_cell.angle_gamma   90.00
#
_symmetry.space_group_name_H-M   'P 1'
#
loop_
_entity.id
_entity.type
_entity.pdbx_description
1 polymer ?
#
loop_
_entity_poly.entity_id
_entity_poly.type
_entity_poly.pdbx_seq_one_letter_code
_entity_poly.pdbx_strand_id
1 'polypeptide(L)'
;MMKIFQDSRPTQSTGSTPCHESFCDDGHSGPAPQVNKVQLPDHWKAPVTVKGNVLAHIHLFLFRALCLLSVGHKLLRQTYIHAHPGAEVWNESKARIRIQHRIENTTVVGALLLTTTAVFLTTVPPVQHTLDYLAARPYVCILLSFGLSLGSLVVGSAVIFVISTCSIDWFEKKLTRTRARIYCILILIAYPYISVGFAASICAVAVVLAARLSESRLINIGSIVVILFPASTFPLFAWVTI
;
A
#
# COMPACT_ATOMS: atom_id res chain seq x y z
N MET A 1 -30.93 4.52 25.54
CA MET A 1 -31.65 3.28 25.18
C MET A 1 -30.68 2.41 24.37
N MET A 2 -29.99 1.50 25.05
CA MET A 2 -28.77 0.82 24.60
C MET A 2 -29.15 -0.64 24.30
N LYS A 3 -29.20 -1.03 23.02
CA LYS A 3 -29.50 -2.43 22.64
C LYS A 3 -28.21 -3.24 22.71
N ILE A 4 -28.16 -4.10 23.73
CA ILE A 4 -27.16 -5.15 23.94
C ILE A 4 -27.28 -6.14 22.77
N PHE A 5 -26.23 -6.26 21.97
CA PHE A 5 -26.12 -7.21 20.87
C PHE A 5 -25.63 -8.54 21.46
N GLN A 6 -26.56 -9.50 21.63
CA GLN A 6 -26.25 -10.88 22.02
C GLN A 6 -25.58 -11.60 20.84
N ASP A 7 -24.28 -11.88 20.98
CA ASP A 7 -23.49 -12.71 20.07
C ASP A 7 -23.83 -14.19 20.29
N SER A 8 -24.53 -14.78 19.33
CA SER A 8 -24.84 -16.22 19.28
C SER A 8 -23.82 -16.91 18.38
N ARG A 9 -22.79 -17.51 18.98
CA ARG A 9 -21.84 -18.38 18.25
C ARG A 9 -22.49 -19.74 17.98
N PRO A 10 -22.52 -20.22 16.73
CA PRO A 10 -22.71 -21.63 16.46
C PRO A 10 -21.40 -22.39 16.66
N THR A 11 -21.52 -23.52 17.35
CA THR A 11 -20.53 -24.55 17.62
C THR A 11 -19.88 -25.04 16.31
N GLN A 12 -18.57 -24.87 16.17
CA GLN A 12 -17.79 -25.47 15.08
C GLN A 12 -17.66 -26.97 15.31
N SER A 13 -18.32 -27.74 14.45
CA SER A 13 -18.11 -29.17 14.27
C SER A 13 -16.77 -29.40 13.57
N THR A 14 -15.87 -30.13 14.24
CA THR A 14 -14.63 -30.67 13.70
C THR A 14 -14.94 -31.81 12.72
N GLY A 15 -14.94 -31.50 11.42
CA GLY A 15 -15.00 -32.48 10.34
C GLY A 15 -13.75 -32.38 9.48
N SER A 16 -12.73 -33.16 9.83
CA SER A 16 -11.52 -33.37 9.03
C SER A 16 -11.81 -34.35 7.89
N THR A 17 -11.68 -33.90 6.64
CA THR A 17 -11.58 -34.79 5.47
C THR A 17 -10.43 -34.29 4.60
N PRO A 18 -9.37 -35.08 4.38
CA PRO A 18 -8.30 -34.72 3.46
C PRO A 18 -8.79 -34.96 2.03
N CYS A 19 -9.21 -33.90 1.34
CA CYS A 19 -9.41 -33.96 -0.10
C CYS A 19 -8.05 -33.96 -0.79
N HIS A 20 -7.64 -35.14 -1.23
CA HIS A 20 -6.58 -35.36 -2.20
C HIS A 20 -6.97 -34.64 -3.50
N GLU A 21 -6.34 -33.49 -3.81
CA GLU A 21 -6.41 -32.87 -5.14
C GLU A 21 -5.67 -33.79 -6.13
N SER A 22 -6.40 -34.76 -6.67
CA SER A 22 -6.01 -35.47 -7.87
C SER A 22 -6.17 -34.51 -9.05
N PHE A 23 -5.04 -33.97 -9.48
CA PHE A 23 -4.88 -33.19 -10.70
C PHE A 23 -5.17 -34.11 -11.90
N CYS A 24 -6.43 -34.23 -12.30
CA CYS A 24 -6.81 -34.83 -13.57
C CYS A 24 -6.43 -33.86 -14.70
N ASP A 25 -5.35 -34.22 -15.38
CA ASP A 25 -4.88 -33.63 -16.63
C ASP A 25 -5.78 -34.13 -17.77
N ASP A 26 -7.01 -33.62 -17.83
CA ASP A 26 -7.95 -33.92 -18.91
C ASP A 26 -7.55 -33.12 -20.17
N GLY A 27 -6.87 -33.82 -21.08
CA GLY A 27 -6.43 -33.36 -22.39
C GLY A 27 -7.59 -33.04 -23.36
N HIS A 28 -8.40 -32.04 -23.04
CA HIS A 28 -9.31 -31.40 -23.99
C HIS A 28 -8.60 -30.26 -24.72
N SER A 29 -7.98 -30.61 -25.84
CA SER A 29 -7.52 -29.69 -26.89
C SER A 29 -8.73 -29.14 -27.67
N GLY A 30 -9.61 -28.44 -26.96
CA GLY A 30 -10.64 -27.60 -27.59
C GLY A 30 -10.00 -26.40 -28.29
N PRO A 31 -10.58 -25.90 -29.39
CA PRO A 31 -10.10 -24.68 -30.04
C PRO A 31 -10.08 -23.55 -29.02
N ALA A 32 -8.93 -22.89 -28.87
CA ALA A 32 -8.73 -21.81 -27.92
C ALA A 32 -9.93 -20.84 -28.00
N PRO A 33 -10.65 -20.60 -26.89
CA PRO A 33 -11.82 -19.73 -26.91
C PRO A 33 -11.38 -18.40 -27.50
N GLN A 34 -12.03 -18.02 -28.60
CA GLN A 34 -11.84 -16.72 -29.24
C GLN A 34 -12.11 -15.67 -28.15
N VAL A 35 -11.05 -15.12 -27.58
CA VAL A 35 -11.12 -14.07 -26.55
C VAL A 35 -11.75 -12.87 -27.24
N ASN A 36 -13.07 -12.79 -27.13
CA ASN A 36 -13.86 -11.68 -27.61
C ASN A 36 -13.21 -10.43 -27.03
N LYS A 37 -12.67 -9.56 -27.89
CA LYS A 37 -11.86 -8.42 -27.46
C LYS A 37 -12.75 -7.49 -26.64
N VAL A 38 -12.79 -7.69 -25.32
CA VAL A 38 -13.55 -6.85 -24.40
C VAL A 38 -13.08 -5.41 -24.61
N GLN A 39 -13.98 -4.57 -25.12
CA GLN A 39 -13.67 -3.18 -25.43
C GLN A 39 -13.61 -2.41 -24.11
N LEU A 40 -12.41 -2.05 -23.66
CA LEU A 40 -12.24 -1.18 -22.51
C LEU A 40 -12.78 0.23 -22.82
N PRO A 41 -13.56 0.84 -21.92
CA PRO A 41 -14.00 2.22 -22.08
C PRO A 41 -12.80 3.17 -22.20
N ASP A 42 -12.95 4.24 -22.99
CA ASP A 42 -11.85 5.16 -23.29
C ASP A 42 -11.22 5.80 -22.06
N HIS A 43 -11.99 5.99 -20.99
CA HIS A 43 -11.50 6.59 -19.75
C HIS A 43 -10.57 5.66 -18.93
N TRP A 44 -10.57 4.35 -19.21
CA TRP A 44 -9.67 3.37 -18.60
C TRP A 44 -8.36 3.17 -19.37
N LYS A 45 -8.29 3.66 -20.62
CA LYS A 45 -7.08 3.54 -21.44
C LYS A 45 -5.97 4.39 -20.81
N ALA A 46 -4.78 3.81 -20.71
CA ALA A 46 -3.60 4.53 -20.24
C ALA A 46 -3.37 5.79 -21.10
N PRO A 47 -2.87 6.89 -20.53
CA PRO A 47 -2.56 8.09 -21.29
C PRO A 47 -1.58 7.74 -22.41
N VAL A 48 -1.94 8.07 -23.65
CA VAL A 48 -1.12 7.79 -24.82
C VAL A 48 0.10 8.71 -24.78
N THR A 49 1.30 8.12 -24.79
CA THR A 49 2.55 8.88 -24.83
C THR A 49 2.71 9.52 -26.20
N VAL A 50 2.66 10.85 -26.27
CA VAL A 50 3.07 11.62 -27.45
C VAL A 50 4.60 11.66 -27.45
N LYS A 51 5.21 11.19 -28.55
CA LYS A 51 6.66 11.09 -28.72
C LYS A 51 7.29 12.49 -28.55
N GLY A 52 8.22 12.63 -27.61
CA GLY A 52 8.98 13.88 -27.37
C GLY A 52 8.63 14.64 -26.08
N ASN A 53 7.53 14.30 -25.38
CA ASN A 53 7.13 15.01 -24.17
C ASN A 53 7.57 14.29 -22.89
N VAL A 54 8.62 14.80 -22.21
CA VAL A 54 9.11 14.27 -20.91
C VAL A 54 7.99 14.25 -19.86
N LEU A 55 7.13 15.27 -19.85
CA LEU A 55 5.97 15.33 -18.95
C LEU A 55 5.02 14.14 -19.14
N ALA A 56 4.84 13.66 -20.38
CA ALA A 56 4.00 12.51 -20.67
C ALA A 56 4.60 11.21 -20.09
N HIS A 57 5.93 11.09 -20.07
CA HIS A 57 6.61 9.97 -19.42
C HIS A 57 6.48 10.02 -17.89
N ILE A 58 6.65 11.19 -17.27
CA ILE A 58 6.45 11.36 -15.82
C ILE A 58 5.01 11.00 -15.45
N HIS A 59 4.03 11.49 -16.20
CA HIS A 59 2.62 11.20 -15.94
C HIS A 59 2.29 9.71 -16.11
N LEU A 60 2.84 9.06 -17.15
CA LEU A 60 2.68 7.62 -17.34
C LEU A 60 3.34 6.82 -16.21
N PHE A 61 4.54 7.21 -15.79
CA PHE A 61 5.25 6.59 -14.69
C PHE A 61 4.46 6.74 -13.38
N LEU A 62 3.98 7.95 -13.07
CA LEU A 62 3.16 8.21 -11.90
C LEU A 62 1.87 7.38 -11.92
N PHE A 63 1.19 7.31 -13.07
CA PHE A 63 -0.01 6.49 -13.24
C PHE A 63 0.28 5.00 -13.00
N ARG A 64 1.38 4.47 -13.56
CA ARG A 64 1.80 3.08 -13.36
C ARG A 64 2.16 2.81 -11.90
N ALA A 65 2.89 3.72 -11.25
CA ALA A 65 3.24 3.63 -9.85
C ALA A 65 1.98 3.64 -8.96
N LEU A 66 1.04 4.54 -9.22
CA LEU A 66 -0.25 4.60 -8.51
C LEU A 66 -1.07 3.33 -8.72
N CYS A 67 -1.13 2.79 -9.94
CA CYS A 67 -1.81 1.52 -10.23
C CYS A 67 -1.13 0.34 -9.52
N LEU A 68 0.19 0.31 -9.49
CA LEU A 68 0.97 -0.74 -8.84
C LEU A 68 0.77 -0.70 -7.32
N LEU A 69 0.80 0.48 -6.71
CA LEU A 69 0.58 0.67 -5.28
C LEU A 69 -0.85 0.32 -4.87
N SER A 70 -1.85 0.80 -5.62
CA SER A 70 -3.27 0.58 -5.28
C SER A 70 -3.76 -0.82 -5.61
N VAL A 71 -3.55 -1.31 -6.84
CA VAL A 71 -4.12 -2.56 -7.36
C VAL A 71 -3.12 -3.71 -7.39
N GLY A 72 -1.81 -3.43 -7.29
CA GLY A 72 -0.76 -4.44 -7.40
C GLY A 72 -0.45 -4.89 -8.82
N HIS A 73 -1.03 -4.25 -9.83
CA HIS A 73 -0.84 -4.61 -11.23
C HIS A 73 -0.40 -3.38 -12.05
N LYS A 74 0.49 -3.60 -13.03
CA LYS A 74 1.02 -2.53 -13.89
C LYS A 74 -0.05 -1.91 -14.80
N LEU A 75 -1.14 -2.63 -15.10
CA LEU A 75 -2.23 -2.16 -15.95
C LEU A 75 -3.62 -2.50 -15.37
N LEU A 76 -4.49 -1.49 -15.32
CA LEU A 76 -5.92 -1.65 -14.99
C LEU A 76 -6.66 -2.60 -15.94
N ARG A 77 -6.17 -2.78 -17.18
CA ARG A 77 -6.73 -3.72 -18.16
C ARG A 77 -6.78 -5.15 -17.61
N GLN A 78 -5.72 -5.59 -16.94
CA GLN A 78 -5.72 -6.93 -16.35
C GLN A 78 -6.83 -7.03 -15.30
N THR A 79 -6.93 -6.05 -14.42
CA THR A 79 -7.99 -6.02 -13.38
C THR A 79 -9.38 -6.04 -13.99
N TYR A 80 -9.61 -5.31 -15.08
CA TYR A 80 -10.89 -5.27 -15.77
C TYR A 80 -11.26 -6.61 -16.45
N ILE A 81 -10.28 -7.26 -17.10
CA ILE A 81 -10.50 -8.57 -17.75
C ILE A 81 -10.81 -9.65 -16.70
N HIS A 82 -10.14 -9.62 -15.54
CA HIS A 82 -10.41 -10.57 -14.45
C HIS A 82 -11.75 -10.32 -13.73
N ALA A 83 -12.35 -9.14 -13.91
CA ALA A 83 -13.62 -8.74 -13.31
C ALA A 83 -14.84 -9.03 -14.19
N HIS A 84 -14.68 -9.59 -15.39
CA HIS A 84 -15.79 -9.85 -16.33
C HIS A 84 -16.52 -11.20 -16.10
N PRO A 85 -17.77 -11.33 -16.57
CA PRO A 85 -18.75 -12.32 -16.11
C PRO A 85 -18.40 -13.74 -16.50
N GLY A 86 -18.25 -14.60 -15.51
CA GLY A 86 -17.97 -16.03 -15.67
C GLY A 86 -17.29 -16.64 -14.44
N ALA A 87 -16.51 -15.82 -13.72
CA ALA A 87 -15.90 -16.13 -12.42
C ALA A 87 -16.24 -15.07 -11.34
N GLU A 88 -17.38 -14.40 -11.55
CA GLU A 88 -17.68 -13.03 -11.11
C GLU A 88 -17.68 -12.85 -9.60
N VAL A 89 -18.35 -13.74 -8.85
CA VAL A 89 -18.50 -13.58 -7.38
C VAL A 89 -17.20 -13.85 -6.62
N TRP A 90 -16.37 -14.79 -7.13
CA TRP A 90 -15.16 -15.23 -6.43
C TRP A 90 -14.00 -14.25 -6.59
N ASN A 91 -13.78 -13.75 -7.80
CA ASN A 91 -12.67 -12.83 -8.08
C ASN A 91 -12.88 -11.45 -7.47
N GLU A 92 -14.13 -11.01 -7.39
CA GLU A 92 -14.53 -9.72 -6.84
C GLU A 92 -14.27 -9.65 -5.33
N SER A 93 -14.70 -10.68 -4.58
CA SER A 93 -14.40 -10.82 -3.17
C SER A 93 -12.89 -10.83 -2.92
N LYS A 94 -12.13 -11.56 -3.76
CA LYS A 94 -10.67 -11.70 -3.62
C LYS A 94 -9.92 -10.40 -3.90
N ALA A 95 -10.35 -9.59 -4.87
CA ALA A 95 -9.72 -8.30 -5.18
C ALA A 95 -9.90 -7.29 -4.02
N ARG A 96 -11.13 -7.22 -3.47
CA ARG A 96 -11.45 -6.38 -2.32
C ARG A 96 -10.65 -6.79 -1.08
N ILE A 97 -10.65 -8.09 -0.77
CA ILE A 97 -9.88 -8.66 0.36
C ILE A 97 -8.39 -8.34 0.21
N ARG A 98 -7.84 -8.43 -1.00
CA ARG A 98 -6.42 -8.13 -1.25
C ARG A 98 -6.09 -6.66 -0.99
N ILE A 99 -6.91 -5.72 -1.46
CA ILE A 99 -6.68 -4.29 -1.22
C ILE A 99 -6.78 -4.00 0.28
N GLN A 100 -7.82 -4.53 0.92
CA GLN A 100 -8.04 -4.37 2.36
C GLN A 100 -6.84 -4.90 3.16
N HIS A 101 -6.40 -6.13 2.92
CA HIS A 101 -5.26 -6.73 3.62
C HIS A 101 -3.96 -5.91 3.48
N ARG A 102 -3.71 -5.31 2.31
CA ARG A 102 -2.52 -4.48 2.12
C ARG A 102 -2.62 -3.15 2.87
N ILE A 103 -3.79 -2.53 2.90
CA ILE A 103 -4.01 -1.30 3.68
C ILE A 103 -3.91 -1.61 5.17
N GLU A 104 -4.50 -2.71 5.64
CA GLU A 104 -4.38 -3.19 7.02
C GLU A 104 -2.91 -3.38 7.41
N ASN A 105 -2.13 -4.10 6.61
CA ASN A 105 -0.70 -4.28 6.85
C ASN A 105 0.05 -2.94 6.92
N THR A 106 -0.28 -2.00 6.02
CA THR A 106 0.34 -0.67 6.01
C THR A 106 -0.06 0.15 7.24
N THR A 107 -1.30 0.05 7.69
CA THR A 107 -1.79 0.67 8.94
C THR A 107 -1.05 0.09 10.15
N VAL A 108 -0.82 -1.22 10.20
CA VAL A 108 -0.01 -1.85 11.26
C VAL A 108 1.41 -1.29 11.27
N VAL A 109 2.08 -1.21 10.12
CA VAL A 109 3.42 -0.62 10.01
C VAL A 109 3.40 0.86 10.42
N GLY A 110 2.39 1.62 9.99
CA GLY A 110 2.21 3.02 10.38
C GLY A 110 2.03 3.20 11.89
N ALA A 111 1.29 2.31 12.56
CA ALA A 111 1.09 2.32 14.00
C ALA A 111 2.36 1.98 14.78
N LEU A 112 3.16 1.04 14.27
CA LEU A 112 4.48 0.74 14.84
C LEU A 112 5.40 1.96 14.74
N LEU A 113 5.47 2.59 13.56
CA LEU A 113 6.26 3.82 13.37
C LEU A 113 5.77 4.98 14.25
N LEU A 114 4.46 5.16 14.39
CA LEU A 114 3.88 6.15 15.28
C LEU A 114 4.30 5.90 16.74
N THR A 115 4.22 4.65 17.18
CA THR A 115 4.61 4.27 18.55
C THR A 115 6.10 4.50 18.79
N THR A 116 6.97 4.08 17.85
CA THR A 116 8.41 4.31 17.95
C THR A 116 8.75 5.81 18.01
N THR A 117 8.14 6.63 17.15
CA THR A 117 8.36 8.08 17.16
C THR A 117 7.82 8.73 18.43
N ALA A 118 6.66 8.28 18.95
CA ALA A 118 6.14 8.74 20.24
C ALA A 118 7.10 8.44 21.40
N VAL A 119 7.71 7.24 21.41
CA VAL A 119 8.72 6.87 22.41
C VAL A 119 9.93 7.81 22.34
N PHE A 120 10.44 8.12 21.15
CA PHE A 120 11.52 9.10 21.01
C PHE A 120 11.14 10.51 21.47
N LEU A 121 9.88 10.93 21.27
CA LEU A 121 9.42 12.25 21.71
C LEU A 121 9.24 12.35 23.24
N THR A 122 8.94 11.24 23.90
CA THR A 122 8.57 11.21 25.32
C THR A 122 9.68 10.73 26.26
N THR A 123 10.66 10.01 25.73
CA THR A 123 11.72 9.39 26.54
C THR A 123 12.96 10.27 26.53
N VAL A 124 13.50 10.59 27.70
CA VAL A 124 14.81 11.26 27.82
C VAL A 124 15.92 10.25 27.50
N PRO A 125 16.91 10.58 26.65
CA PRO A 125 17.98 9.66 26.32
C PRO A 125 18.75 9.28 27.59
N PRO A 126 19.01 7.98 27.85
CA PRO A 126 19.73 7.55 29.04
C PRO A 126 21.18 8.04 29.06
N VAL A 127 21.76 8.32 27.88
CA VAL A 127 23.12 8.84 27.74
C VAL A 127 23.10 9.97 26.70
N GLN A 128 23.12 11.22 27.19
CA GLN A 128 23.03 12.41 26.33
C GLN A 128 24.21 12.53 25.35
N HIS A 129 25.39 12.00 25.72
CA HIS A 129 26.60 12.10 24.90
C HIS A 129 26.66 11.12 23.71
N THR A 130 25.84 10.06 23.69
CA THR A 130 25.92 9.03 22.63
C THR A 130 24.86 9.19 21.55
N LEU A 131 23.65 9.66 21.87
CA LEU A 131 22.60 9.84 20.87
C LEU A 131 21.61 10.92 21.33
N ASP A 132 21.95 12.19 21.08
CA ASP A 132 21.08 13.32 21.39
C ASP A 132 19.99 13.50 20.31
N TYR A 133 18.92 12.71 20.42
CA TYR A 133 17.73 12.86 19.58
C TYR A 133 16.79 13.99 20.04
N LEU A 134 17.08 14.66 21.16
CA LEU A 134 16.35 15.82 21.64
C LEU A 134 16.89 17.15 21.10
N ALA A 135 18.06 17.13 20.44
CA ALA A 135 18.55 18.27 19.69
C ALA A 135 17.47 18.80 18.71
N ALA A 136 17.43 20.13 18.53
CA ALA A 136 16.35 20.78 17.78
C ALA A 136 16.12 20.22 16.37
N ARG A 137 17.19 19.82 15.67
CA ARG A 137 17.13 19.29 14.29
C ARG A 137 16.47 17.90 14.23
N PRO A 138 17.00 16.85 14.89
CA PRO A 138 16.34 15.54 14.89
C PRO A 138 14.94 15.61 15.51
N TYR A 139 14.72 16.45 16.53
CA TYR A 139 13.41 16.62 17.15
C TYR A 139 12.33 17.06 16.17
N VAL A 140 12.58 18.08 15.35
CA VAL A 140 11.63 18.54 14.32
C VAL A 140 11.36 17.45 13.27
N CYS A 141 12.38 16.69 12.87
CA CYS A 141 12.21 15.57 11.95
C CYS A 141 11.36 14.45 12.55
N ILE A 142 11.56 14.09 13.81
CA ILE A 142 10.76 13.08 14.52
C ILE A 142 9.31 13.55 14.64
N LEU A 143 9.08 14.83 14.97
CA LEU A 143 7.74 15.39 15.06
C LEU A 143 7.01 15.38 13.70
N LEU A 144 7.72 15.71 12.63
CA LEU A 144 7.18 15.63 11.27
C LEU A 144 6.83 14.18 10.89
N SER A 145 7.72 13.23 11.21
CA SER A 145 7.46 11.80 11.01
C SER A 145 6.24 11.33 11.82
N PHE A 146 6.10 11.77 13.07
CA PHE A 146 4.96 11.45 13.92
C PHE A 146 3.65 11.95 13.30
N GLY A 147 3.61 13.20 12.85
CA GLY A 147 2.43 13.79 12.20
C GLY A 147 2.05 13.07 10.90
N LEU A 148 3.02 12.72 10.06
CA LEU A 148 2.78 11.95 8.83
C LEU A 148 2.29 10.54 9.10
N SER A 149 2.85 9.85 10.10
CA SER A 149 2.36 8.53 10.52
C SER A 149 0.93 8.62 11.02
N LEU A 150 0.60 9.61 11.86
CA LEU A 150 -0.76 9.82 12.35
C LEU A 150 -1.75 10.11 11.22
N GLY A 151 -1.38 11.01 10.29
CA GLY A 151 -2.19 11.31 9.11
C GLY A 151 -2.42 10.08 8.22
N SER A 152 -1.40 9.24 8.04
CA SER A 152 -1.52 7.99 7.28
C SER A 152 -2.49 7.00 7.92
N LEU A 153 -2.52 6.91 9.25
CA LEU A 153 -3.44 6.04 10.00
C LEU A 153 -4.88 6.52 9.90
N VAL A 154 -5.12 7.82 10.04
CA VAL A 154 -6.46 8.40 9.92
C VAL A 154 -7.01 8.18 8.51
N VAL A 155 -6.23 8.52 7.48
CA VAL A 155 -6.65 8.33 6.09
C VAL A 155 -6.80 6.85 5.76
N GLY A 156 -5.84 6.00 6.15
CA GLY A 156 -5.89 4.55 5.93
C GLY A 156 -7.13 3.90 6.55
N SER A 157 -7.48 4.29 7.78
CA SER A 157 -8.71 3.82 8.45
C SER A 157 -9.97 4.28 7.72
N ALA A 158 -10.02 5.53 7.26
CA ALA A 158 -11.13 6.04 6.46
C ALA A 158 -11.26 5.30 5.12
N VAL A 159 -10.15 4.96 4.45
CA VAL A 159 -10.17 4.18 3.21
C VAL A 159 -10.73 2.78 3.46
N ILE A 160 -10.26 2.08 4.50
CA ILE A 160 -10.77 0.75 4.88
C ILE A 160 -12.27 0.82 5.12
N PHE A 161 -12.73 1.83 5.88
CA PHE A 161 -14.15 2.03 6.13
C PHE A 161 -14.95 2.21 4.84
N VAL A 162 -14.53 3.10 3.95
CA VAL A 162 -15.20 3.35 2.66
C VAL A 162 -15.26 2.08 1.80
N ILE A 163 -14.15 1.33 1.69
CA ILE A 163 -14.11 0.06 0.96
C ILE A 163 -15.02 -1.00 1.61
N SER A 164 -15.14 -0.97 2.95
CA SER A 164 -15.99 -1.88 3.70
C SER A 164 -17.50 -1.62 3.50
N THR A 165 -17.88 -0.37 3.24
CA THR A 165 -19.29 0.06 3.13
C THR A 165 -19.79 0.18 1.68
N CYS A 166 -18.91 0.47 0.71
CA CYS A 166 -19.33 0.65 -0.68
C CYS A 166 -19.62 -0.70 -1.35
N SER A 167 -20.80 -0.82 -1.99
CA SER A 167 -21.08 -1.92 -2.92
C SER A 167 -20.36 -1.74 -4.24
N ILE A 168 -20.06 -2.83 -4.95
CA ILE A 168 -19.37 -2.74 -6.24
C ILE A 168 -20.21 -2.01 -7.28
N ASP A 169 -21.51 -2.23 -7.32
CA ASP A 169 -22.41 -1.50 -8.23
C ASP A 169 -22.28 0.02 -8.05
N TRP A 170 -22.17 0.47 -6.81
CA TRP A 170 -21.97 1.88 -6.51
C TRP A 170 -20.58 2.33 -6.95
N PHE A 171 -19.56 1.52 -6.68
CA PHE A 171 -18.18 1.79 -7.05
C PHE A 171 -18.06 1.95 -8.57
N GLU A 172 -18.55 0.98 -9.36
CA GLU A 172 -18.52 1.02 -10.81
C GLU A 172 -19.29 2.23 -11.36
N LYS A 173 -20.54 2.44 -10.91
CA LYS A 173 -21.39 3.54 -11.43
C LYS A 173 -20.87 4.93 -11.06
N LYS A 174 -20.27 5.13 -9.88
CA LYS A 174 -19.83 6.46 -9.40
C LYS A 174 -18.37 6.77 -9.70
N LEU A 175 -17.47 5.79 -9.63
CA LEU A 175 -16.04 6.03 -9.84
C LEU A 175 -15.64 6.07 -11.31
N THR A 176 -16.22 5.21 -12.14
CA THR A 176 -15.76 5.08 -13.53
C THR A 176 -16.23 6.23 -14.41
N ARG A 177 -17.16 7.06 -13.91
CA ARG A 177 -17.77 8.15 -14.70
C ARG A 177 -16.76 9.15 -15.27
N THR A 178 -15.66 9.45 -14.58
CA THR A 178 -14.65 10.42 -15.06
C THR A 178 -13.22 9.99 -14.74
N ARG A 179 -12.27 10.32 -15.63
CA ARG A 179 -10.84 10.06 -15.43
C ARG A 179 -10.31 10.69 -14.13
N ALA A 180 -10.70 11.93 -13.83
CA ALA A 180 -10.23 12.65 -12.64
C ALA A 180 -10.60 11.93 -11.32
N ARG A 181 -11.78 11.31 -11.25
CA ARG A 181 -12.21 10.54 -10.08
C ARG A 181 -11.38 9.28 -9.87
N ILE A 182 -11.04 8.59 -10.97
CA ILE A 182 -10.15 7.43 -10.93
C ILE A 182 -8.80 7.83 -10.34
N TYR A 183 -8.19 8.93 -10.82
CA TYR A 183 -6.94 9.44 -10.25
C TYR A 183 -7.07 9.79 -8.77
N CYS A 184 -8.13 10.50 -8.39
CA CYS A 184 -8.37 10.88 -7.00
C CYS A 184 -8.41 9.67 -6.07
N ILE A 185 -9.06 8.59 -6.49
CA ILE A 185 -9.21 7.39 -5.66
C ILE A 185 -7.94 6.54 -5.66
N LEU A 186 -7.25 6.45 -6.80
CA LEU A 186 -5.92 5.84 -6.84
C LEU A 186 -4.95 6.56 -5.89
N ILE A 187 -4.97 7.89 -5.87
CA ILE A 187 -4.16 8.71 -4.96
C ILE A 187 -4.60 8.48 -3.51
N LEU A 188 -5.90 8.46 -3.23
CA LEU A 188 -6.44 8.26 -1.88
C LEU A 188 -6.08 6.88 -1.32
N ILE A 189 -6.11 5.83 -2.16
CA ILE A 189 -5.69 4.47 -1.78
C ILE A 189 -4.16 4.37 -1.65
N ALA A 190 -3.40 5.03 -2.52
CA ALA A 190 -1.93 5.02 -2.47
C ALA A 190 -1.36 5.91 -1.34
N TYR A 191 -2.10 6.91 -0.89
CA TYR A 191 -1.70 7.88 0.13
C TYR A 191 -1.12 7.24 1.41
N PRO A 192 -1.79 6.29 2.09
CA PRO A 192 -1.23 5.68 3.29
C PRO A 192 0.13 5.04 3.04
N TYR A 193 0.34 4.39 1.90
CA TYR A 193 1.64 3.79 1.55
C TYR A 193 2.73 4.84 1.37
N ILE A 194 2.44 5.88 0.60
CA ILE A 194 3.40 6.96 0.33
C ILE A 194 3.71 7.71 1.62
N SER A 195 2.70 8.01 2.43
CA SER A 195 2.84 8.73 3.70
C SER A 195 3.63 7.92 4.72
N VAL A 196 3.35 6.63 4.88
CA VAL A 196 4.12 5.74 5.78
C VAL A 196 5.57 5.61 5.32
N GLY A 197 5.81 5.42 4.02
CA GLY A 197 7.16 5.35 3.47
C GLY A 197 7.94 6.65 3.65
N PHE A 198 7.29 7.80 3.46
CA PHE A 198 7.89 9.11 3.68
C PHE A 198 8.17 9.38 5.15
N ALA A 199 7.23 9.05 6.05
CA ALA A 199 7.43 9.12 7.49
C ALA A 199 8.63 8.26 7.94
N ALA A 200 8.69 7.00 7.50
CA ALA A 200 9.81 6.10 7.79
C ALA A 200 11.16 6.68 7.31
N SER A 201 11.18 7.28 6.12
CA SER A 201 12.39 7.91 5.55
C SER A 201 12.84 9.11 6.39
N ILE A 202 11.91 9.98 6.80
CA ILE A 202 12.21 11.13 7.67
C ILE A 202 12.70 10.66 9.04
N CYS A 203 12.07 9.64 9.62
CA CYS A 203 12.51 9.04 10.88
C CYS A 203 13.93 8.50 10.77
N ALA A 204 14.28 7.81 9.68
CA ALA A 204 15.63 7.31 9.44
C ALA A 204 16.65 8.46 9.32
N VAL A 205 16.29 9.53 8.60
CA VAL A 205 17.13 10.74 8.52
C VAL A 205 17.31 11.38 9.90
N ALA A 206 16.27 11.46 10.73
CA ALA A 206 16.35 11.99 12.07
C ALA A 206 17.34 11.20 12.95
N VAL A 207 17.30 9.87 12.88
CA VAL A 207 18.23 8.99 13.59
C VAL A 207 19.67 9.21 13.11
N VAL A 208 19.90 9.34 11.81
CA VAL A 208 21.25 9.64 11.28
C VAL A 208 21.72 11.03 11.71
N LEU A 209 20.86 12.04 11.71
CA LEU A 209 21.21 13.37 12.21
C LEU A 209 21.61 13.32 13.68
N ALA A 210 20.86 12.59 14.52
CA ALA A 210 21.21 12.39 15.92
C ALA A 210 22.54 11.62 16.08
N ALA A 211 22.77 10.59 15.27
CA ALA A 211 24.03 9.83 15.25
C ALA A 211 25.23 10.68 14.80
N ARG A 212 25.03 11.66 13.91
CA ARG A 212 26.08 12.58 13.45
C ARG A 212 26.48 13.62 14.49
N LEU A 213 25.59 13.92 15.43
CA LEU A 213 25.90 14.78 16.59
C LEU A 213 26.66 14.01 17.68
N SER A 214 26.67 12.67 17.63
CA SER A 214 27.43 11.84 18.55
C SER A 214 28.92 11.83 18.22
N GLU A 215 29.76 11.82 19.25
CA GLU A 215 31.22 11.68 19.11
C GLU A 215 31.66 10.25 18.72
N SER A 216 30.77 9.26 18.91
CA SER A 216 31.10 7.85 18.72
C SER A 216 31.10 7.43 17.24
N ARG A 217 32.29 7.16 16.67
CA ARG A 217 32.47 6.71 15.27
C ARG A 217 31.65 5.46 14.93
N LEU A 218 31.51 4.53 15.87
CA LEU A 218 30.81 3.26 15.67
C LEU A 218 29.31 3.47 15.38
N ILE A 219 28.67 4.40 16.10
CA ILE A 219 27.25 4.76 15.91
C ILE A 219 27.05 5.40 14.53
N ASN A 220 27.97 6.28 14.14
CA ASN A 220 27.90 6.96 12.84
C ASN A 220 27.99 5.94 11.68
N ILE A 221 28.95 5.01 11.71
CA ILE A 221 29.07 3.95 10.69
C ILE A 221 27.82 3.08 10.66
N GLY A 222 27.34 2.62 11.81
CA GLY A 222 26.12 1.81 11.91
C GLY A 222 24.90 2.50 11.32
N SER A 223 24.74 3.80 11.58
CA SER A 223 23.60 4.59 11.08
C SER A 223 23.56 4.69 9.55
N ILE A 224 24.72 4.77 8.89
CA ILE A 224 24.83 4.81 7.42
C ILE A 224 24.43 3.45 6.83
N VAL A 225 24.91 2.35 7.42
CA VAL A 225 24.56 0.99 6.96
C VAL A 225 23.05 0.76 7.04
N VAL A 226 22.40 1.23 8.11
CA VAL A 226 20.95 1.12 8.29
C VAL A 226 20.15 1.85 7.20
N ILE A 227 20.64 2.97 6.65
CA ILE A 227 20.00 3.65 5.50
C ILE A 227 20.38 2.97 4.17
N LEU A 228 21.64 2.54 4.04
CA LEU A 228 22.14 1.95 2.81
C LEU A 228 21.38 0.66 2.46
N PHE A 229 21.02 -0.14 3.47
CA PHE A 229 20.30 -1.39 3.28
C PHE A 229 18.96 -1.21 2.56
N PRO A 230 17.98 -0.43 3.07
CA PRO A 230 16.72 -0.18 2.35
C PRO A 230 16.96 0.61 1.05
N ALA A 231 17.90 1.55 1.00
CA ALA A 231 18.23 2.28 -0.21
C ALA A 231 18.66 1.34 -1.36
N SER A 232 19.43 0.30 -1.04
CA SER A 232 19.90 -0.71 -2.01
C SER A 232 18.77 -1.58 -2.59
N THR A 233 17.62 -1.68 -1.89
CA THR A 233 16.47 -2.42 -2.40
C THR A 233 15.70 -1.68 -3.49
N PHE A 234 15.79 -0.33 -3.55
CA PHE A 234 15.09 0.47 -4.56
C PHE A 234 15.54 0.16 -6.00
N PRO A 235 16.85 0.10 -6.32
CA PRO A 235 17.31 -0.31 -7.65
C PRO A 235 16.84 -1.72 -8.03
N LEU A 236 16.83 -2.67 -7.10
CA LEU A 236 16.34 -4.03 -7.34
C LEU A 236 14.84 -4.01 -7.67
N PHE A 237 14.06 -3.23 -6.93
CA PHE A 237 12.64 -3.07 -7.21
C PHE A 237 12.38 -2.37 -8.54
N ALA A 238 13.16 -1.33 -8.86
CA ALA A 238 13.11 -0.65 -10.15
C ALA A 238 13.45 -1.61 -11.30
N TRP A 239 14.47 -2.45 -11.14
CA TRP A 239 14.86 -3.46 -12.12
C TRP A 239 13.76 -4.49 -12.38
N VAL A 240 13.15 -5.04 -11.32
CA VAL A 240 12.06 -6.03 -11.45
C VAL A 240 10.78 -5.41 -12.06
N THR A 241 10.61 -4.09 -11.94
CA THR A 241 9.41 -3.40 -12.44
C THR A 241 9.53 -2.89 -13.86
N ILE A 242 10.74 -2.78 -14.42
CA ILE A 242 10.97 -2.49 -15.86
C ILE A 242 10.66 -3.74 -16.68
#